data_AF-A0A956B145-F1
#
_entry.id   AF-A0A956B145-F1
#
_cell.length_a   1.000
_cell.length_b   1.000
_cell.length_c   1.000
_cell.angle_alpha   90.00
_cell.angle_beta   90.00
_cell.angle_gamma   90.00
#
_symmetry.space_group_name_H-M   'P 1'
#
loop_
_entity.id
_entity.type
_entity.pdbx_description
1 polymer ?
#
loop_
_entity_poly.entity_id
_entity_poly.type
_entity_poly.pdbx_seq_one_letter_code
_entity_poly.pdbx_strand_id
1 'polypeptide(L)'
;VAPRPGMSDEGRISARKKQLRASIESLDRQIRSGEKDVVRRSPLPVDDEIAALTARRDELRARYDEVFAKPGLTDEQRLAVHKKVLARRIKEYERRLGAGEMAVPARRPLEQDAEAIRLEAALESAKTEWMAAVVRDRMANRTVAQKALSAAFVEAPNLARAAMTSIDVSAVLRQGGFLALGHPVRAFKALGPMFRSLTSRGAMERSEAQLRLRKNFGLARRSGLYLAEEGNASLSKMEEAYMSRWIERRPMVEGQPARNAVRGVANAATAPIRASQRAYNTFLNRLRMDSFDAMLAGLQNGAKPTPAEAKAVANYINTVTGRGLSDSNKLASLNTVFFSPRLVASRFEIATGALLARNKGRVRKMIAAEYARFLGGIGTIYGLAALAGADVEDDPRSSDFGKIRFDDTRLDPLTGLAQVTTLMARLTTGQTKSLQDESVRDIRGDVGFGRQDAADIIKQFLRSKLAPVAGAMVDVASGTTVVGEEVTPASVAANLTVPMSVREIAEAMQAQGVPRGAAMGILSMFGMGISTFGKRKKKPARSIR
;
A
#
# COMPACT_ATOMS: atom_id res chain seq x y z
N VAL A 1 3.54 -18.77 24.10
CA VAL A 1 4.14 -19.98 24.70
C VAL A 1 5.53 -20.17 24.10
N ALA A 2 6.59 -20.00 24.87
CA ALA A 2 7.96 -20.26 24.39
C ALA A 2 8.16 -21.77 24.20
N PRO A 3 8.88 -22.22 23.15
CA PRO A 3 9.11 -23.65 22.93
C PRO A 3 10.01 -24.23 24.03
N ARG A 4 9.65 -25.43 24.50
CA ARG A 4 10.46 -26.19 25.46
C ARG A 4 11.80 -26.57 24.79
N PRO A 5 12.96 -26.36 25.44
CA PRO A 5 14.25 -26.73 24.87
C PRO A 5 14.39 -28.26 24.76
N GLY A 6 14.88 -28.76 23.62
CA GLY A 6 15.15 -30.19 23.37
C GLY A 6 14.18 -30.92 22.42
N MET A 7 13.19 -30.23 21.85
CA MET A 7 12.22 -30.86 20.95
C MET A 7 12.77 -30.96 19.51
N SER A 8 12.72 -32.16 18.90
CA SER A 8 13.12 -32.39 17.50
C SER A 8 12.34 -31.49 16.53
N ASP A 9 12.89 -31.22 15.35
CA ASP A 9 12.21 -30.36 14.37
C ASP A 9 10.82 -30.90 13.99
N GLU A 10 10.64 -32.22 13.93
CA GLU A 10 9.33 -32.87 13.78
C GLU A 10 8.38 -32.57 14.96
N GLY A 11 8.87 -32.66 16.20
CA GLY A 11 8.07 -32.32 17.38
C GLY A 11 7.66 -30.86 17.40
N ARG A 12 8.54 -29.95 16.95
CA ARG A 12 8.25 -28.52 16.84
C ARG A 12 7.22 -28.24 15.74
N ILE A 13 7.29 -28.94 14.60
CA ILE A 13 6.30 -28.87 13.53
C ILE A 13 4.93 -29.35 14.04
N SER A 14 4.88 -30.51 14.71
CA SER A 14 3.63 -31.08 15.25
C SER A 14 2.96 -30.17 16.28
N ALA A 15 3.73 -29.64 17.24
CA ALA A 15 3.24 -28.68 18.22
C ALA A 15 2.71 -27.40 17.56
N ARG A 16 3.39 -26.92 16.50
CA ARG A 16 2.95 -25.76 15.73
C ARG A 16 1.64 -26.05 14.98
N LYS A 17 1.50 -27.20 14.33
CA LYS A 17 0.25 -27.62 13.67
C LYS A 17 -0.92 -27.64 14.66
N LYS A 18 -0.74 -28.22 15.85
CA LYS A 18 -1.77 -28.25 16.91
C LYS A 18 -2.20 -26.85 17.34
N GLN A 19 -1.24 -25.94 17.53
CA GLN A 19 -1.54 -24.55 17.89
C GLN A 19 -2.33 -23.81 16.78
N LEU A 20 -1.93 -23.99 15.52
CA LEU A 20 -2.60 -23.36 14.38
C LEU A 20 -4.05 -23.84 14.24
N ARG A 21 -4.30 -25.15 14.37
CA ARG A 21 -5.66 -25.73 14.32
C ARG A 21 -6.57 -25.13 15.40
N ALA A 22 -6.11 -25.09 16.65
CA ALA A 22 -6.87 -24.49 17.76
C ALA A 22 -7.18 -23.00 17.55
N SER A 23 -6.25 -22.26 16.93
CA SER A 23 -6.46 -20.84 16.60
C SER A 23 -7.48 -20.65 15.48
N ILE A 24 -7.46 -21.51 14.44
CA ILE A 24 -8.44 -21.49 13.35
C ILE A 24 -9.83 -21.79 13.90
N GLU A 25 -9.99 -22.85 14.71
CA GLU A 25 -11.27 -23.22 15.32
C GLU A 25 -11.86 -22.11 16.23
N SER A 26 -11.02 -21.41 16.99
CA SER A 26 -11.45 -20.28 17.81
C SER A 26 -11.91 -19.11 16.97
N LEU A 27 -11.15 -18.73 15.93
CA LEU A 27 -11.52 -17.63 15.03
C LEU A 27 -12.80 -17.94 14.25
N ASP A 28 -12.95 -19.16 13.72
CA ASP A 28 -14.16 -19.63 13.04
C ASP A 28 -15.40 -19.50 13.93
N ARG A 29 -15.28 -19.89 15.21
CA ARG A 29 -16.38 -19.80 16.18
C ARG A 29 -16.81 -18.36 16.40
N GLN A 30 -15.85 -17.45 16.63
CA GLN A 30 -16.13 -16.02 16.82
C GLN A 30 -16.73 -15.36 15.57
N ILE A 31 -16.34 -15.79 14.37
CA ILE A 31 -16.91 -15.31 13.12
C ILE A 31 -18.37 -15.76 12.98
N ARG A 32 -18.68 -17.02 13.29
CA ARG A 32 -20.04 -17.57 13.19
C ARG A 32 -20.98 -17.01 14.24
N SER A 33 -20.53 -16.86 15.49
CA SER A 33 -21.35 -16.32 16.58
C SER A 33 -21.55 -14.81 16.47
N GLY A 34 -20.63 -14.10 15.79
CA GLY A 34 -20.58 -12.64 15.82
C GLY A 34 -20.16 -12.08 17.18
N GLU A 35 -19.91 -12.95 18.17
CA GLU A 35 -19.48 -12.59 19.50
C GLU A 35 -17.97 -12.82 19.64
N LYS A 36 -17.27 -11.76 20.03
CA LYS A 36 -15.86 -11.85 20.37
C LYS A 36 -15.71 -12.69 21.63
N ASP A 37 -14.72 -13.59 21.66
CA ASP A 37 -14.27 -14.20 22.91
C ASP A 37 -13.69 -13.08 23.78
N VAL A 38 -14.52 -12.49 24.62
CA VAL A 38 -14.10 -11.54 25.63
C VAL A 38 -13.74 -12.37 26.84
N VAL A 39 -12.47 -12.35 27.25
CA VAL A 39 -12.13 -12.68 28.64
C VAL A 39 -12.76 -11.57 29.48
N ARG A 40 -14.03 -11.73 29.84
CA ARG A 40 -14.76 -10.80 30.71
C ARG A 40 -14.29 -11.05 32.13
N ARG A 41 -13.48 -10.13 32.66
CA ARG A 41 -13.65 -9.74 34.06
C ARG A 41 -14.65 -8.60 34.02
N SER A 42 -15.88 -8.88 34.40
CA SER A 42 -16.90 -7.85 34.58
C SER A 42 -17.29 -7.83 36.06
N PRO A 43 -17.23 -6.67 36.73
CA PRO A 43 -17.82 -6.52 38.05
C PRO A 43 -19.34 -6.48 37.93
N LEU A 44 -20.03 -7.09 38.89
CA LEU A 44 -21.49 -7.08 38.99
C LEU A 44 -21.98 -5.74 39.57
N PRO A 45 -23.16 -5.22 39.15
CA PRO A 45 -23.84 -4.16 39.86
C PRO A 45 -24.34 -4.70 41.20
N VAL A 46 -24.19 -3.91 42.26
CA VAL A 46 -24.55 -4.31 43.63
C VAL A 46 -26.07 -4.24 43.78
N ASP A 47 -26.69 -5.41 43.89
CA ASP A 47 -28.03 -5.60 44.46
C ASP A 47 -27.83 -6.25 45.84
N ASP A 48 -28.72 -5.99 46.80
CA ASP A 48 -28.58 -6.47 48.18
C ASP A 48 -28.53 -8.01 48.25
N GLU A 49 -29.15 -8.67 47.27
CA GLU A 49 -29.08 -10.12 47.07
C GLU A 49 -27.66 -10.59 46.70
N ILE A 50 -26.90 -9.78 45.94
CA ILE A 50 -25.49 -10.06 45.61
C ILE A 50 -24.59 -9.86 46.82
N ALA A 51 -24.89 -8.89 47.71
CA ALA A 51 -24.16 -8.73 48.95
C ALA A 51 -24.35 -9.95 49.87
N ALA A 52 -25.59 -10.44 50.00
CA ALA A 52 -25.92 -11.63 50.77
C ALA A 52 -25.28 -12.91 50.18
N LEU A 53 -25.37 -13.11 48.86
CA LEU A 53 -24.75 -14.24 48.18
C LEU A 53 -23.21 -14.16 48.17
N THR A 54 -22.64 -12.96 48.15
CA THR A 54 -21.19 -12.73 48.25
C THR A 54 -20.69 -13.05 49.65
N ALA A 55 -21.38 -12.59 50.69
CA ALA A 55 -21.05 -12.94 52.08
C ALA A 55 -21.13 -14.45 52.29
N ARG A 56 -22.18 -15.11 51.76
CA ARG A 56 -22.32 -16.56 51.87
C ARG A 56 -21.26 -17.33 51.08
N ARG A 57 -20.91 -16.85 49.88
CA ARG A 57 -19.80 -17.40 49.08
C ARG A 57 -18.47 -17.24 49.80
N ASP A 58 -18.20 -16.09 50.41
CA ASP A 58 -16.92 -15.79 51.06
C ASP A 58 -16.76 -16.59 52.36
N GLU A 59 -17.86 -16.80 53.09
CA GLU A 59 -17.90 -17.72 54.23
C GLU A 59 -17.65 -19.18 53.80
N LEU A 60 -18.30 -19.65 52.73
CA LEU A 60 -18.07 -20.98 52.16
C LEU A 60 -16.66 -21.12 51.58
N ARG A 61 -16.08 -20.03 51.08
CA ARG A 61 -14.73 -20.00 50.51
C ARG A 61 -13.66 -19.99 51.60
N ALA A 62 -13.87 -19.31 52.72
CA ALA A 62 -13.00 -19.41 53.89
C ALA A 62 -12.94 -20.86 54.40
N ARG A 63 -14.08 -21.53 54.51
CA ARG A 63 -14.14 -22.96 54.89
C ARG A 63 -13.55 -23.88 53.81
N TYR A 64 -13.74 -23.56 52.53
CA TYR A 64 -13.11 -24.29 51.42
C TYR A 64 -11.59 -24.15 51.44
N ASP A 65 -11.07 -22.96 51.71
CA ASP A 65 -9.64 -22.66 51.77
C ASP A 65 -8.98 -23.28 53.03
N GLU A 66 -9.70 -23.38 54.16
CA GLU A 66 -9.26 -24.16 55.34
C GLU A 66 -9.11 -25.66 55.04
N VAL A 67 -9.97 -26.23 54.19
CA VAL A 67 -10.00 -27.67 53.89
C VAL A 67 -9.16 -28.04 52.66
N PHE A 68 -9.00 -27.14 51.68
CA PHE A 68 -8.46 -27.47 50.35
C PHE A 68 -7.36 -26.54 49.83
N ALA A 69 -6.76 -25.66 50.63
CA ALA A 69 -5.64 -24.81 50.18
C ALA A 69 -4.45 -25.65 49.65
N LYS A 70 -4.32 -25.73 48.32
CA LYS A 70 -3.10 -26.18 47.63
C LYS A 70 -2.13 -25.00 47.53
N PRO A 71 -0.90 -25.10 48.07
CA PRO A 71 0.02 -23.97 48.12
C PRO A 71 0.60 -23.68 46.74
N GLY A 72 0.41 -22.44 46.25
CA GLY A 72 1.22 -21.88 45.18
C GLY A 72 2.63 -21.55 45.69
N LEU A 73 3.63 -21.54 44.79
CA LEU A 73 5.03 -21.25 45.14
C LEU A 73 5.14 -19.88 45.84
N THR A 74 5.76 -19.89 47.03
CA THR A 74 6.06 -18.68 47.80
C THR A 74 6.99 -17.75 47.02
N ASP A 75 7.03 -16.46 47.36
CA ASP A 75 7.91 -15.50 46.69
C ASP A 75 9.39 -15.92 46.77
N GLU A 76 9.80 -16.56 47.87
CA GLU A 76 11.14 -17.14 48.01
C GLU A 76 11.40 -18.30 47.05
N GLN A 77 10.42 -19.19 46.86
CA GLN A 77 10.54 -20.29 45.91
C GLN A 77 10.54 -19.79 44.46
N ARG A 78 9.77 -18.74 44.15
CA ARG A 78 9.81 -18.06 42.84
C ARG A 78 11.17 -17.40 42.59
N LEU A 79 11.72 -16.73 43.61
CA LEU A 79 13.05 -16.13 43.55
C LEU A 79 14.15 -17.20 43.39
N ALA A 80 14.04 -18.34 44.08
CA ALA A 80 14.97 -19.46 43.95
C ALA A 80 14.94 -20.07 42.53
N VAL A 81 13.76 -20.23 41.94
CA VAL A 81 13.63 -20.66 40.54
C VAL A 81 14.25 -19.63 39.58
N HIS A 82 14.02 -18.33 39.81
CA HIS A 82 14.60 -17.27 39.01
C HIS A 82 16.14 -17.24 39.09
N LYS A 83 16.70 -17.37 40.30
CA LYS A 83 18.15 -17.47 40.53
C LYS A 83 18.75 -18.68 39.83
N LYS A 84 18.09 -19.85 39.86
CA LYS A 84 18.55 -21.04 39.11
C LYS A 84 18.56 -20.82 37.59
N VAL A 85 17.57 -20.10 37.05
CA VAL A 85 17.52 -19.76 35.62
C VAL A 85 18.63 -18.79 35.24
N LEU A 86 18.89 -17.76 36.06
CA LEU A 86 19.97 -16.81 35.84
C LEU A 86 21.34 -17.49 35.93
N ALA A 87 21.58 -18.33 36.93
CA ALA A 87 22.82 -19.08 37.08
C ALA A 87 23.11 -19.99 35.87
N ARG A 88 22.08 -20.68 35.36
CA ARG A 88 22.22 -21.49 34.14
C ARG A 88 22.58 -20.64 32.92
N ARG A 89 21.98 -19.45 32.78
CA ARG A 89 22.29 -18.52 31.67
C ARG A 89 23.69 -17.95 31.78
N ILE A 90 24.13 -17.57 32.98
CA ILE A 90 25.50 -17.08 33.22
C ILE A 90 26.50 -18.15 32.82
N LYS A 91 26.33 -19.39 33.30
CA LYS A 91 27.21 -20.52 32.97
C LYS A 91 27.24 -20.82 31.46
N GLU A 92 26.10 -20.68 30.78
CA GLU A 92 26.02 -20.81 29.32
C GLU A 92 26.80 -19.69 28.60
N TYR A 93 26.67 -18.44 29.04
CA TYR A 93 27.43 -17.32 28.46
C TYR A 93 28.93 -17.41 28.77
N GLU A 94 29.33 -17.85 29.96
CA GLU A 94 30.72 -18.11 30.32
C GLU A 94 31.33 -19.23 29.47
N ARG A 95 30.59 -20.35 29.26
CA ARG A 95 31.01 -21.41 28.33
C ARG A 95 31.22 -20.86 26.92
N ARG A 96 30.31 -20.00 26.46
CA ARG A 96 30.37 -19.41 25.11
C ARG A 96 31.51 -18.41 24.96
N LEU A 97 31.81 -17.63 26.00
CA LEU A 97 32.98 -16.75 26.06
C LEU A 97 34.27 -17.58 26.01
N GLY A 98 34.37 -18.66 26.80
CA GLY A 98 35.53 -19.55 26.80
C GLY A 98 35.72 -20.34 25.50
N ALA A 99 34.63 -20.63 24.78
CA ALA A 99 34.65 -21.31 23.47
C ALA A 99 34.78 -20.35 22.27
N GLY A 100 34.88 -19.04 22.49
CA GLY A 100 34.94 -18.04 21.40
C GLY A 100 33.66 -17.90 20.57
N GLU A 101 32.51 -18.42 21.04
CA GLU A 101 31.22 -18.42 20.33
C GLU A 101 30.50 -17.06 20.43
N MET A 102 31.08 -16.01 19.82
CA MET A 102 30.57 -14.63 19.91
C MET A 102 29.32 -14.34 19.07
N ALA A 103 28.91 -15.26 18.19
CA ALA A 103 27.75 -15.07 17.32
C ALA A 103 26.43 -15.32 18.08
N VAL A 104 25.49 -14.36 18.04
CA VAL A 104 24.11 -14.58 18.51
C VAL A 104 23.48 -15.70 17.67
N PRO A 105 22.88 -16.76 18.26
CA PRO A 105 22.24 -17.82 17.49
C PRO A 105 21.14 -17.20 16.62
N ALA A 106 21.34 -17.20 15.30
CA ALA A 106 20.29 -16.86 14.38
C ALA A 106 19.11 -17.81 14.65
N ARG A 107 17.91 -17.27 14.92
CA ARG A 107 16.69 -18.08 14.98
C ARG A 107 16.58 -18.82 13.65
N ARG A 108 16.93 -20.11 13.64
CA ARG A 108 16.79 -20.94 12.44
C ARG A 108 15.30 -20.92 12.07
N PRO A 109 14.92 -20.37 10.90
CA PRO A 109 13.54 -20.46 10.46
C PRO A 109 13.19 -21.94 10.39
N LEU A 110 12.07 -22.32 10.99
CA LEU A 110 11.59 -23.70 10.96
C LEU A 110 11.43 -24.10 9.48
N GLU A 111 12.06 -25.18 9.04
CA GLU A 111 11.71 -25.75 7.74
C GLU A 111 10.27 -26.28 7.86
N GLN A 112 9.36 -25.68 7.12
CA GLN A 112 7.94 -26.00 7.17
C GLN A 112 7.62 -27.05 6.11
N ASP A 113 6.95 -28.12 6.51
CA ASP A 113 6.36 -29.07 5.57
C ASP A 113 5.16 -28.46 4.81
N ALA A 114 4.71 -29.15 3.75
CA ALA A 114 3.61 -28.67 2.91
C ALA A 114 2.30 -28.45 3.71
N GLU A 115 2.07 -29.23 4.77
CA GLU A 115 0.89 -29.10 5.63
C GLU A 115 0.96 -27.85 6.51
N ALA A 116 2.11 -27.56 7.11
CA ALA A 116 2.33 -26.35 7.90
C ALA A 116 2.16 -25.08 7.06
N ILE A 117 2.66 -25.10 5.80
CA ILE A 117 2.45 -24.02 4.84
C ILE A 117 0.96 -23.80 4.58
N ARG A 118 0.17 -24.86 4.42
CA ARG A 118 -1.29 -24.78 4.20
C ARG A 118 -2.02 -24.27 5.44
N LEU A 119 -1.70 -24.77 6.63
CA LEU A 119 -2.33 -24.33 7.89
C LEU A 119 -2.05 -22.88 8.21
N GLU A 120 -0.84 -22.38 7.91
CA GLU A 120 -0.54 -20.96 8.08
C GLU A 120 -1.29 -20.08 7.07
N ALA A 121 -1.42 -20.52 5.82
CA ALA A 121 -2.26 -19.82 4.84
C ALA A 121 -3.73 -19.76 5.32
N ALA A 122 -4.26 -20.87 5.85
CA ALA A 122 -5.61 -20.91 6.42
C ALA A 122 -5.76 -19.99 7.64
N LEU A 123 -4.77 -19.96 8.55
CA LEU A 123 -4.78 -19.04 9.70
C LEU A 123 -4.79 -17.57 9.25
N GLU A 124 -4.00 -17.19 8.25
CA GLU A 124 -3.98 -15.82 7.76
C GLU A 124 -5.30 -15.41 7.07
N SER A 125 -5.98 -16.35 6.40
CA SER A 125 -7.35 -16.15 5.91
C SER A 125 -8.33 -15.94 7.07
N ALA A 126 -8.30 -16.80 8.09
CA ALA A 126 -9.18 -16.68 9.25
C ALA A 126 -8.96 -15.36 10.02
N LYS A 127 -7.71 -14.95 10.24
CA LYS A 127 -7.38 -13.64 10.84
C LYS A 127 -7.91 -12.48 10.03
N THR A 128 -7.88 -12.61 8.70
CA THR A 128 -8.37 -11.58 7.78
C THR A 128 -9.87 -11.39 7.92
N GLU A 129 -10.62 -12.49 7.93
CA GLU A 129 -12.07 -12.48 8.13
C GLU A 129 -12.46 -11.95 9.51
N TRP A 130 -11.74 -12.37 10.55
CA TRP A 130 -11.93 -11.86 11.91
C TRP A 130 -11.68 -10.35 12.00
N MET A 131 -10.58 -9.85 11.42
CA MET A 131 -10.31 -8.39 11.39
C MET A 131 -11.40 -7.63 10.63
N ALA A 132 -11.92 -8.18 9.53
CA ALA A 132 -13.04 -7.59 8.80
C ALA A 132 -14.31 -7.54 9.67
N ALA A 133 -14.60 -8.60 10.43
CA ALA A 133 -15.72 -8.63 11.38
C ALA A 133 -15.56 -7.57 12.50
N VAL A 134 -14.37 -7.46 13.10
CA VAL A 134 -14.06 -6.43 14.11
C VAL A 134 -14.25 -5.02 13.55
N VAL A 135 -13.82 -4.78 12.31
CA VAL A 135 -14.02 -3.48 11.65
C VAL A 135 -15.51 -3.21 11.43
N ARG A 136 -16.30 -4.20 10.98
CA ARG A 136 -17.76 -4.05 10.80
C ARG A 136 -18.48 -3.74 12.11
N ASP A 137 -18.18 -4.46 13.18
CA ASP A 137 -18.76 -4.23 14.51
C ASP A 137 -18.45 -2.81 15.01
N ARG A 138 -17.17 -2.41 14.93
CA ARG A 138 -16.75 -1.05 15.29
C ARG A 138 -17.44 0.03 14.46
N MET A 139 -17.81 -0.25 13.20
CA MET A 139 -18.55 0.69 12.34
C MET A 139 -20.01 0.81 12.73
N ALA A 140 -20.66 -0.32 13.05
CA ALA A 140 -22.05 -0.35 13.48
C ALA A 140 -22.23 0.46 14.77
N ASN A 141 -21.29 0.31 15.70
CA ASN A 141 -21.32 0.92 17.04
C ASN A 141 -20.80 2.37 17.10
N ARG A 142 -20.64 3.07 15.96
CA ARG A 142 -20.23 4.49 15.95
C ARG A 142 -21.36 5.42 16.38
N THR A 143 -21.02 6.42 17.20
CA THR A 143 -21.93 7.53 17.53
C THR A 143 -22.24 8.38 16.29
N VAL A 144 -23.31 9.19 16.34
CA VAL A 144 -23.67 10.11 15.25
C VAL A 144 -22.53 11.10 14.95
N ALA A 145 -21.89 11.65 15.99
CA ALA A 145 -20.73 12.53 15.84
C ALA A 145 -19.54 11.82 15.17
N GLN A 146 -19.24 10.59 15.57
CA GLN A 146 -18.19 9.79 14.93
C GLN A 146 -18.51 9.46 13.47
N LYS A 147 -19.79 9.20 13.15
CA LYS A 147 -20.25 8.99 11.77
C LYS A 147 -20.06 10.26 10.94
N ALA A 148 -20.48 11.42 11.44
CA ALA A 148 -20.32 12.71 10.77
C ALA A 148 -18.85 13.08 10.54
N LEU A 149 -18.00 12.99 11.57
CA LEU A 149 -16.56 13.24 11.43
C LEU A 149 -15.90 12.26 10.44
N SER A 150 -16.25 10.98 10.50
CA SER A 150 -15.71 10.00 9.55
C SER A 150 -16.17 10.24 8.12
N ALA A 151 -17.41 10.70 7.92
CA ALA A 151 -17.93 11.05 6.60
C ALA A 151 -17.14 12.22 6.00
N ALA A 152 -16.92 13.28 6.78
CA ALA A 152 -16.22 14.48 6.34
C ALA A 152 -14.72 14.26 6.10
N PHE A 153 -14.02 13.57 7.01
CA PHE A 153 -12.55 13.51 7.00
C PHE A 153 -11.96 12.21 6.50
N VAL A 154 -12.76 11.15 6.30
CA VAL A 154 -12.27 9.84 5.84
C VAL A 154 -12.99 9.38 4.59
N GLU A 155 -14.31 9.22 4.65
CA GLU A 155 -15.05 8.55 3.58
C GLU A 155 -15.19 9.43 2.33
N ALA A 156 -15.55 10.71 2.46
CA ALA A 156 -15.69 11.62 1.32
C ALA A 156 -14.34 11.89 0.62
N PRO A 157 -13.23 12.21 1.32
CA PRO A 157 -11.92 12.37 0.68
C PRO A 157 -11.45 11.09 -0.03
N ASN A 158 -11.66 9.92 0.58
CA ASN A 158 -11.27 8.65 -0.04
C ASN A 158 -12.15 8.28 -1.23
N LEU A 159 -13.44 8.60 -1.21
CA LEU A 159 -14.33 8.42 -2.36
C LEU A 159 -13.92 9.32 -3.52
N ALA A 160 -13.61 10.60 -3.24
CA ALA A 160 -13.12 11.54 -4.24
C ALA A 160 -11.80 11.03 -4.86
N ARG A 161 -10.83 10.60 -4.04
CA ARG A 161 -9.61 9.94 -4.53
C ARG A 161 -9.94 8.79 -5.46
N ALA A 162 -10.79 7.87 -5.03
CA ALA A 162 -11.12 6.69 -5.81
C ALA A 162 -11.79 7.04 -7.13
N ALA A 163 -12.72 8.01 -7.13
CA ALA A 163 -13.37 8.50 -8.34
C ALA A 163 -12.37 9.11 -9.32
N MET A 164 -11.46 9.97 -8.85
CA MET A 164 -10.40 10.57 -9.66
C MET A 164 -9.43 9.54 -10.27
N THR A 165 -9.20 8.43 -9.56
CA THR A 165 -8.33 7.32 -10.01
C THR A 165 -9.09 6.18 -10.71
N SER A 166 -10.38 6.36 -10.95
CA SER A 166 -11.24 5.34 -11.57
C SER A 166 -11.43 5.60 -13.06
N ILE A 167 -12.01 4.61 -13.73
CA ILE A 167 -12.36 4.69 -15.17
C ILE A 167 -11.10 4.66 -16.06
N ASP A 168 -9.94 4.40 -15.45
CA ASP A 168 -8.69 4.07 -16.14
C ASP A 168 -8.13 2.72 -15.65
N VAL A 169 -7.24 2.14 -16.45
CA VAL A 169 -6.44 0.96 -16.08
C VAL A 169 -5.03 1.41 -15.69
N SER A 170 -4.94 2.56 -14.99
CA SER A 170 -3.66 3.25 -14.74
C SER A 170 -2.69 2.47 -13.87
N ALA A 171 -3.17 1.41 -13.19
CA ALA A 171 -2.33 0.48 -12.44
C ALA A 171 -1.13 -0.01 -13.26
N VAL A 172 -1.32 -0.18 -14.57
CA VAL A 172 -0.34 -0.82 -15.47
C VAL A 172 0.99 -0.07 -15.49
N LEU A 173 0.98 1.24 -15.75
CA LEU A 173 2.19 2.05 -15.86
C LEU A 173 2.45 2.90 -14.61
N ARG A 174 1.41 3.27 -13.85
CA ARG A 174 1.59 4.12 -12.66
C ARG A 174 2.20 3.38 -11.48
N GLN A 175 1.64 2.21 -11.14
CA GLN A 175 2.16 1.37 -10.06
C GLN A 175 2.98 0.20 -10.61
N GLY A 176 2.47 -0.52 -11.60
CA GLY A 176 3.11 -1.68 -12.20
C GLY A 176 4.24 -1.35 -13.17
N GLY A 177 4.38 -0.09 -13.60
CA GLY A 177 5.21 0.29 -14.74
C GLY A 177 6.67 -0.13 -14.60
N PHE A 178 7.24 -0.06 -13.39
CA PHE A 178 8.61 -0.51 -13.16
C PHE A 178 8.81 -1.98 -13.57
N LEU A 179 7.87 -2.85 -13.17
CA LEU A 179 7.89 -4.27 -13.54
C LEU A 179 7.39 -4.50 -14.96
N ALA A 180 6.39 -3.73 -15.41
CA ALA A 180 5.80 -3.90 -16.73
C ALA A 180 6.78 -3.55 -17.85
N LEU A 181 7.58 -2.49 -17.69
CA LEU A 181 8.57 -2.09 -18.66
C LEU A 181 9.83 -2.97 -18.62
N GLY A 182 10.21 -3.46 -17.43
CA GLY A 182 11.31 -4.43 -17.31
C GLY A 182 10.93 -5.85 -17.76
N HIS A 183 9.63 -6.19 -17.74
CA HIS A 183 9.11 -7.53 -18.07
C HIS A 183 7.76 -7.44 -18.79
N PRO A 184 7.74 -6.94 -20.04
CA PRO A 184 6.50 -6.67 -20.77
C PRO A 184 5.63 -7.92 -20.91
N VAL A 185 6.23 -9.09 -21.18
CA VAL A 185 5.49 -10.35 -21.31
C VAL A 185 4.71 -10.71 -20.04
N ARG A 186 5.26 -10.45 -18.85
CA ARG A 186 4.55 -10.69 -17.57
C ARG A 186 3.38 -9.74 -17.42
N ALA A 187 3.57 -8.46 -17.73
CA ALA A 187 2.49 -7.48 -17.69
C ALA A 187 1.38 -7.79 -18.70
N PHE A 188 1.73 -8.13 -19.95
CA PHE A 188 0.75 -8.50 -20.98
C PHE A 188 -0.12 -9.69 -20.56
N LYS A 189 0.47 -10.72 -19.92
CA LYS A 189 -0.29 -11.87 -19.39
C LYS A 189 -1.27 -11.48 -18.27
N ALA A 190 -1.02 -10.40 -17.53
CA ALA A 190 -1.91 -9.90 -16.49
C ALA A 190 -3.05 -9.01 -17.04
N LEU A 191 -2.93 -8.46 -18.26
CA LEU A 191 -3.96 -7.61 -18.87
C LEU A 191 -5.26 -8.36 -19.18
N GLY A 192 -5.17 -9.59 -19.70
CA GLY A 192 -6.37 -10.38 -20.02
C GLY A 192 -7.27 -10.61 -18.80
N PRO A 193 -6.75 -11.11 -17.67
CA PRO A 193 -7.48 -11.18 -16.40
C PRO A 193 -7.98 -9.82 -15.91
N MET A 194 -7.18 -8.76 -16.02
CA MET A 194 -7.58 -7.39 -15.64
C MET A 194 -8.86 -6.94 -16.35
N PHE A 195 -8.91 -7.04 -17.69
CA PHE A 195 -10.06 -6.61 -18.48
C PHE A 195 -11.30 -7.49 -18.23
N ARG A 196 -11.13 -8.80 -17.98
CA ARG A 196 -12.25 -9.66 -17.57
C ARG A 196 -12.80 -9.29 -16.19
N SER A 197 -11.93 -8.91 -15.25
CA SER A 197 -12.34 -8.46 -13.91
C SER A 197 -13.06 -7.12 -13.91
N LEU A 198 -12.77 -6.26 -14.90
CA LEU A 198 -13.47 -4.99 -15.10
C LEU A 198 -14.98 -5.23 -15.22
N THR A 199 -15.39 -6.17 -16.08
CA THR A 199 -16.80 -6.46 -16.34
C THR A 199 -17.39 -7.55 -15.43
N SER A 200 -16.57 -8.42 -14.86
CA SER A 200 -17.04 -9.59 -14.10
C SER A 200 -16.37 -9.75 -12.73
N ARG A 201 -17.18 -9.70 -11.67
CA ARG A 201 -16.73 -10.05 -10.30
C ARG A 201 -16.26 -11.51 -10.21
N GLY A 202 -16.98 -12.44 -10.86
CA GLY A 202 -16.58 -13.85 -10.89
C GLY A 202 -15.26 -14.09 -11.64
N ALA A 203 -14.87 -13.24 -12.60
CA ALA A 203 -13.55 -13.32 -13.21
C ALA A 203 -12.42 -12.92 -12.22
N MET A 204 -12.66 -11.89 -11.42
CA MET A 204 -11.74 -11.49 -10.35
C MET A 204 -11.60 -12.59 -9.29
N GLU A 205 -12.70 -13.13 -8.79
CA GLU A 205 -12.70 -14.21 -7.78
C GLU A 205 -11.95 -15.45 -8.29
N ARG A 206 -12.17 -15.84 -9.56
CA ARG A 206 -11.39 -16.90 -10.22
C ARG A 206 -9.91 -16.55 -10.31
N SER A 207 -9.56 -15.32 -10.65
CA SER A 207 -8.16 -14.88 -10.69
C SER A 207 -7.50 -15.00 -9.32
N GLU A 208 -8.17 -14.55 -8.25
CA GLU A 208 -7.64 -14.69 -6.89
C GLU A 208 -7.53 -16.15 -6.44
N ALA A 209 -8.53 -16.99 -6.76
CA ALA A 209 -8.46 -18.42 -6.47
C ALA A 209 -7.25 -19.07 -7.15
N GLN A 210 -6.98 -18.72 -8.41
CA GLN A 210 -5.77 -19.18 -9.11
C GLN A 210 -4.48 -18.73 -8.42
N LEU A 211 -4.43 -17.52 -7.85
CA LEU A 211 -3.27 -17.06 -7.08
C LEU A 211 -3.08 -17.89 -5.82
N ARG A 212 -4.17 -18.19 -5.08
CA ARG A 212 -4.15 -19.00 -3.86
C ARG A 212 -3.66 -20.44 -4.10
N LEU A 213 -3.92 -20.98 -5.30
CA LEU A 213 -3.49 -22.33 -5.70
C LEU A 213 -2.00 -22.42 -6.09
N ARG A 214 -1.28 -21.31 -6.19
CA ARG A 214 0.13 -21.34 -6.59
C ARG A 214 1.02 -21.97 -5.52
N LYS A 215 2.02 -22.73 -5.98
CA LYS A 215 3.02 -23.39 -5.13
C LYS A 215 3.68 -22.43 -4.12
N ASN A 216 4.05 -21.22 -4.55
CA ASN A 216 4.73 -20.25 -3.69
C ASN A 216 3.79 -19.31 -2.95
N PHE A 217 2.46 -19.46 -3.05
CA PHE A 217 1.51 -18.52 -2.44
C PHE A 217 1.72 -18.38 -0.93
N GLY A 218 1.86 -19.51 -0.22
CA GLY A 218 2.13 -19.51 1.22
C GLY A 218 3.46 -18.83 1.57
N LEU A 219 4.52 -19.09 0.80
CA LEU A 219 5.82 -18.44 0.98
C LEU A 219 5.73 -16.93 0.71
N ALA A 220 5.02 -16.52 -0.33
CA ALA A 220 4.80 -15.11 -0.69
C ALA A 220 4.11 -14.36 0.46
N ARG A 221 3.02 -14.91 1.01
CA ARG A 221 2.31 -14.32 2.16
C ARG A 221 3.20 -14.22 3.39
N ARG A 222 3.93 -15.28 3.76
CA ARG A 222 4.87 -15.24 4.90
C ARG A 222 6.03 -14.26 4.71
N SER A 223 6.47 -14.10 3.46
CA SER A 223 7.52 -13.15 3.08
C SER A 223 7.03 -11.71 3.07
N GLY A 224 5.72 -11.49 3.26
CA GLY A 224 5.10 -10.16 3.28
C GLY A 224 4.78 -9.61 1.90
N LEU A 225 4.67 -10.46 0.86
CA LEU A 225 4.21 -10.00 -0.46
C LEU A 225 2.79 -9.45 -0.32
N TYR A 226 2.63 -8.19 -0.69
CA TYR A 226 1.35 -7.51 -0.60
C TYR A 226 0.45 -7.94 -1.76
N LEU A 227 -0.70 -8.50 -1.42
CA LEU A 227 -1.79 -8.80 -2.33
C LEU A 227 -3.02 -8.08 -1.78
N ALA A 228 -3.57 -7.16 -2.56
CA ALA A 228 -4.72 -6.38 -2.17
C ALA A 228 -5.96 -7.26 -2.02
N GLU A 229 -6.78 -6.97 -1.02
CA GLU A 229 -8.04 -7.65 -0.73
C GLU A 229 -9.22 -6.72 -1.10
N GLU A 230 -10.33 -7.27 -1.61
CA GLU A 230 -11.59 -6.54 -1.85
C GLU A 230 -12.62 -6.84 -0.74
N GLY A 231 -13.54 -5.90 -0.49
CA GLY A 231 -14.62 -5.99 0.49
C GLY A 231 -14.25 -5.43 1.86
N ASN A 232 -15.15 -5.61 2.84
CA ASN A 232 -15.15 -5.16 4.26
C ASN A 232 -13.84 -5.38 5.09
N ALA A 233 -12.71 -5.69 4.45
CA ALA A 233 -11.38 -5.58 4.98
C ALA A 233 -11.08 -4.16 5.50
N SER A 234 -10.13 -4.07 6.43
CA SER A 234 -9.57 -2.78 6.85
C SER A 234 -9.08 -1.98 5.65
N LEU A 235 -9.31 -0.65 5.64
CA LEU A 235 -8.83 0.25 4.59
C LEU A 235 -7.33 0.05 4.29
N SER A 236 -6.53 -0.29 5.30
CA SER A 236 -5.09 -0.58 5.16
C SER A 236 -4.76 -1.75 4.22
N LYS A 237 -5.72 -2.63 3.94
CA LYS A 237 -5.57 -3.79 3.06
C LYS A 237 -6.02 -3.53 1.62
N MET A 238 -6.65 -2.40 1.34
CA MET A 238 -7.08 -2.02 0.00
C MET A 238 -5.95 -1.35 -0.79
N GLU A 239 -6.11 -1.27 -2.12
CA GLU A 239 -5.26 -0.40 -2.93
C GLU A 239 -5.38 1.06 -2.50
N GLU A 240 -4.26 1.78 -2.36
CA GLU A 240 -4.22 3.14 -1.79
C GLU A 240 -5.18 4.11 -2.52
N ALA A 241 -5.28 3.92 -3.84
CA ALA A 241 -6.23 4.62 -4.71
C ALA A 241 -7.71 4.36 -4.35
N TYR A 242 -8.03 3.16 -3.85
CA TYR A 242 -9.40 2.69 -3.62
C TYR A 242 -9.74 2.50 -2.13
N MET A 243 -9.04 3.16 -1.21
CA MET A 243 -9.27 3.05 0.24
C MET A 243 -10.57 3.73 0.73
N SER A 244 -11.72 3.45 0.10
CA SER A 244 -13.03 3.99 0.50
C SER A 244 -14.06 2.88 0.69
N ARG A 245 -14.77 2.93 1.81
CA ARG A 245 -15.84 1.98 2.12
C ARG A 245 -17.13 2.33 1.38
N TRP A 246 -17.28 3.58 0.99
CA TRP A 246 -18.47 4.05 0.27
C TRP A 246 -18.57 3.52 -1.16
N ILE A 247 -17.49 2.97 -1.70
CA ILE A 247 -17.44 2.29 -3.00
C ILE A 247 -18.12 0.92 -2.93
N GLU A 248 -18.05 0.25 -1.78
CA GLU A 248 -18.55 -1.12 -1.62
C GLU A 248 -20.05 -1.20 -1.87
N ARG A 249 -20.47 -2.29 -2.52
CA ARG A 249 -21.88 -2.51 -2.82
C ARG A 249 -22.66 -2.61 -1.51
N ARG A 250 -23.62 -1.71 -1.33
CA ARG A 250 -24.50 -1.70 -0.14
C ARG A 250 -25.61 -2.73 -0.36
N PRO A 251 -25.82 -3.69 0.58
CA PRO A 251 -26.90 -4.65 0.47
C PRO A 251 -28.26 -3.93 0.56
N MET A 252 -29.26 -4.44 -0.16
CA MET A 252 -30.65 -3.98 0.01
C MET A 252 -31.21 -4.52 1.32
N VAL A 253 -32.07 -3.76 1.98
CA VAL A 253 -32.72 -4.17 3.24
C VAL A 253 -34.20 -4.34 2.98
N GLU A 254 -34.71 -5.52 3.29
CA GLU A 254 -36.12 -5.85 3.16
C GLU A 254 -37.00 -4.87 3.96
N GLY A 255 -38.17 -4.51 3.42
CA GLY A 255 -39.13 -3.60 4.07
C GLY A 255 -38.71 -2.12 4.13
N GLN A 256 -37.59 -1.70 3.50
CA GLN A 256 -37.10 -0.31 3.57
C GLN A 256 -36.97 0.35 2.19
N PRO A 257 -38.09 0.61 1.48
CA PRO A 257 -38.08 1.07 0.08
C PRO A 257 -37.35 2.40 -0.10
N ALA A 258 -37.56 3.39 0.77
CA ALA A 258 -36.87 4.68 0.70
C ALA A 258 -35.35 4.54 0.87
N ARG A 259 -34.89 3.67 1.78
CA ARG A 259 -33.45 3.43 1.98
C ARG A 259 -32.85 2.64 0.83
N ASN A 260 -33.61 1.70 0.24
CA ASN A 260 -33.19 0.95 -0.93
C ASN A 260 -33.08 1.82 -2.18
N ALA A 261 -33.96 2.82 -2.35
CA ALA A 261 -33.84 3.80 -3.44
C ALA A 261 -32.50 4.56 -3.35
N VAL A 262 -32.17 5.11 -2.17
CA VAL A 262 -30.89 5.82 -1.94
C VAL A 262 -29.69 4.88 -2.14
N ARG A 263 -29.76 3.64 -1.63
CA ARG A 263 -28.70 2.63 -1.83
C ARG A 263 -28.57 2.21 -3.29
N GLY A 264 -29.67 2.16 -4.03
CA GLY A 264 -29.70 1.85 -5.46
C GLY A 264 -28.95 2.89 -6.28
N VAL A 265 -29.27 4.17 -6.06
CA VAL A 265 -28.56 5.30 -6.69
C VAL A 265 -27.07 5.29 -6.32
N ALA A 266 -26.75 5.14 -5.03
CA ALA A 266 -25.36 5.08 -4.59
C ALA A 266 -24.61 3.89 -5.22
N ASN A 267 -25.25 2.71 -5.30
CA ASN A 267 -24.68 1.53 -5.93
C ASN A 267 -24.47 1.75 -7.43
N ALA A 268 -25.40 2.40 -8.14
CA ALA A 268 -25.24 2.72 -9.55
C ALA A 268 -24.06 3.69 -9.78
N ALA A 269 -24.00 4.77 -9.01
CA ALA A 269 -22.94 5.78 -9.11
C ALA A 269 -21.53 5.23 -8.85
N THR A 270 -21.41 4.25 -7.94
CA THR A 270 -20.13 3.64 -7.56
C THR A 270 -19.78 2.38 -8.37
N ALA A 271 -20.64 1.94 -9.29
CA ALA A 271 -20.40 0.74 -10.09
C ALA A 271 -19.15 0.83 -10.99
N PRO A 272 -18.88 1.95 -11.69
CA PRO A 272 -17.65 2.10 -12.48
C PRO A 272 -16.39 2.08 -11.60
N ILE A 273 -16.44 2.71 -10.42
CA ILE A 273 -15.33 2.72 -9.45
C ILE A 273 -15.02 1.30 -8.97
N ARG A 274 -16.06 0.51 -8.61
CA ARG A 274 -15.89 -0.92 -8.26
C ARG A 274 -15.30 -1.73 -9.41
N ALA A 275 -15.75 -1.49 -10.64
CA ALA A 275 -15.21 -2.17 -11.82
C ALA A 275 -13.71 -1.88 -12.01
N SER A 276 -13.34 -0.61 -11.90
CA SER A 276 -11.95 -0.13 -11.93
C SER A 276 -11.12 -0.78 -10.83
N GLN A 277 -11.61 -0.78 -9.58
CA GLN A 277 -10.95 -1.42 -8.44
C GLN A 277 -10.66 -2.91 -8.67
N ARG A 278 -11.64 -3.68 -9.17
CA ARG A 278 -11.45 -5.11 -9.46
C ARG A 278 -10.36 -5.35 -10.50
N ALA A 279 -10.37 -4.57 -11.59
CA ALA A 279 -9.34 -4.62 -12.62
C ALA A 279 -7.96 -4.29 -12.03
N TYR A 280 -7.88 -3.19 -11.28
CA TYR A 280 -6.67 -2.70 -10.61
C TYR A 280 -6.04 -3.76 -9.70
N ASN A 281 -6.83 -4.31 -8.77
CA ASN A 281 -6.40 -5.34 -7.84
C ASN A 281 -5.99 -6.61 -8.59
N THR A 282 -6.76 -7.03 -9.60
CA THR A 282 -6.45 -8.22 -10.39
C THR A 282 -5.09 -8.08 -11.07
N PHE A 283 -4.85 -6.97 -11.76
CA PHE A 283 -3.62 -6.73 -12.48
C PHE A 283 -2.41 -6.76 -11.54
N LEU A 284 -2.44 -5.95 -10.48
CA LEU A 284 -1.31 -5.81 -9.57
C LEU A 284 -1.06 -7.09 -8.76
N ASN A 285 -2.10 -7.78 -8.29
CA ASN A 285 -1.92 -9.03 -7.55
C ASN A 285 -1.28 -10.11 -8.45
N ARG A 286 -1.71 -10.22 -9.71
CA ARG A 286 -1.09 -11.14 -10.67
C ARG A 286 0.35 -10.75 -10.98
N LEU A 287 0.59 -9.48 -11.31
CA LEU A 287 1.94 -8.99 -11.63
C LEU A 287 2.93 -9.20 -10.47
N ARG A 288 2.51 -8.91 -9.23
CA ARG A 288 3.31 -9.12 -8.02
C ARG A 288 3.61 -10.60 -7.80
N MET A 289 2.60 -11.45 -7.92
CA MET A 289 2.78 -12.89 -7.71
C MET A 289 3.62 -13.54 -8.82
N ASP A 290 3.38 -13.20 -10.09
CA ASP A 290 4.18 -13.66 -11.24
C ASP A 290 5.64 -13.23 -11.12
N SER A 291 5.87 -12.01 -10.64
CA SER A 291 7.22 -11.50 -10.42
C SER A 291 7.90 -12.19 -9.25
N PHE A 292 7.16 -12.47 -8.18
CA PHE A 292 7.68 -13.22 -7.03
C PHE A 292 8.10 -14.63 -7.44
N ASP A 293 7.25 -15.33 -8.19
CA ASP A 293 7.53 -16.66 -8.72
C ASP A 293 8.78 -16.65 -9.61
N ALA A 294 8.87 -15.72 -10.56
CA ALA A 294 9.99 -15.61 -11.49
C ALA A 294 11.32 -15.28 -10.78
N MET A 295 11.29 -14.35 -9.82
CA MET A 295 12.48 -13.97 -9.05
C MET A 295 12.95 -15.12 -8.14
N LEU A 296 12.03 -15.85 -7.49
CA LEU A 296 12.41 -17.02 -6.72
C LEU A 296 13.00 -18.13 -7.58
N ALA A 297 12.44 -18.38 -8.78
CA ALA A 297 13.00 -19.33 -9.73
C ALA A 297 14.43 -18.91 -10.16
N GLY A 298 14.66 -17.63 -10.40
CA GLY A 298 16.00 -17.11 -10.70
C GLY A 298 17.01 -17.31 -9.57
N LEU A 299 16.57 -17.31 -8.31
CA LEU A 299 17.44 -17.60 -7.15
C LEU A 299 17.70 -19.11 -6.99
N GLN A 300 16.78 -19.97 -7.44
CA GLN A 300 16.87 -21.42 -7.33
C GLN A 300 18.00 -22.03 -8.17
N ASN A 301 18.44 -21.36 -9.24
CA ASN A 301 19.52 -21.79 -10.15
C ASN A 301 20.93 -21.87 -9.49
N GLY A 302 21.00 -21.93 -8.17
CA GLY A 302 22.26 -22.11 -7.42
C GLY A 302 22.05 -22.63 -5.99
N ALA A 303 20.89 -22.36 -5.36
CA ALA A 303 20.45 -22.97 -4.09
C ALA A 303 18.99 -22.61 -3.80
N LYS A 304 18.28 -23.40 -2.97
CA LYS A 304 16.93 -23.03 -2.48
C LYS A 304 16.94 -21.62 -1.88
N PRO A 305 15.97 -20.74 -2.22
CA PRO A 305 15.87 -19.41 -1.62
C PRO A 305 15.65 -19.51 -0.12
N THR A 306 16.44 -18.76 0.65
CA THR A 306 16.25 -18.68 2.11
C THR A 306 15.02 -17.82 2.42
N PRO A 307 14.40 -17.97 3.62
CA PRO A 307 13.29 -17.12 4.03
C PRO A 307 13.63 -15.62 4.05
N ALA A 308 14.88 -15.27 4.34
CA ALA A 308 15.36 -13.88 4.29
C ALA A 308 15.36 -13.33 2.87
N GLU A 309 15.78 -14.14 1.90
CA GLU A 309 15.80 -13.75 0.49
C GLU A 309 14.39 -13.66 -0.10
N ALA A 310 13.50 -14.60 0.26
CA ALA A 310 12.10 -14.52 -0.12
C ALA A 310 11.44 -13.24 0.43
N LYS A 311 11.73 -12.87 1.69
CA LYS A 311 11.29 -11.59 2.28
C LYS A 311 11.86 -10.38 1.56
N ALA A 312 13.14 -10.42 1.17
CA ALA A 312 13.77 -9.36 0.42
C ALA A 312 13.15 -9.17 -0.98
N VAL A 313 12.86 -10.27 -1.69
CA VAL A 313 12.17 -10.28 -2.98
C VAL A 313 10.75 -9.71 -2.84
N ALA A 314 10.00 -10.15 -1.82
CA ALA A 314 8.67 -9.61 -1.55
C ALA A 314 8.70 -8.10 -1.26
N ASN A 315 9.64 -7.64 -0.43
CA ASN A 315 9.80 -6.22 -0.14
C ASN A 315 10.17 -5.41 -1.39
N TYR A 316 11.09 -5.91 -2.21
CA TYR A 316 11.44 -5.29 -3.48
C TYR A 316 10.21 -5.12 -4.38
N ILE A 317 9.45 -6.21 -4.61
CA ILE A 317 8.25 -6.19 -5.45
C ILE A 317 7.21 -5.22 -4.91
N ASN A 318 6.97 -5.24 -3.59
CA ASN A 318 6.07 -4.30 -2.94
C ASN A 318 6.50 -2.86 -3.21
N THR A 319 7.76 -2.50 -2.96
CA THR A 319 8.26 -1.14 -3.20
C THR A 319 8.10 -0.75 -4.67
N VAL A 320 8.59 -1.53 -5.64
CA VAL A 320 8.52 -1.12 -7.05
C VAL A 320 7.08 -0.99 -7.57
N THR A 321 6.14 -1.73 -6.97
CA THR A 321 4.70 -1.63 -7.23
C THR A 321 3.94 -0.63 -6.34
N GLY A 322 4.63 0.35 -5.75
CA GLY A 322 4.01 1.50 -5.08
C GLY A 322 3.78 1.33 -3.58
N ARG A 323 4.33 0.30 -2.93
CA ARG A 323 4.13 0.00 -1.50
C ARG A 323 5.34 0.33 -0.64
N GLY A 324 5.90 1.51 -0.81
CA GLY A 324 6.96 2.03 0.08
C GLY A 324 6.50 2.17 1.53
N LEU A 325 7.45 2.30 2.46
CA LEU A 325 7.27 2.35 3.92
C LEU A 325 6.56 1.09 4.48
N SER A 326 7.35 0.21 5.07
CA SER A 326 6.91 -1.12 5.51
C SER A 326 6.06 -1.13 6.79
N ASP A 327 5.90 -0.01 7.50
CA ASP A 327 5.21 0.05 8.79
C ASP A 327 3.82 0.71 8.67
N SER A 328 2.76 -0.08 8.87
CA SER A 328 1.39 0.22 8.45
C SER A 328 0.61 1.15 9.38
N ASN A 329 1.01 1.29 10.65
CA ASN A 329 0.14 1.93 11.66
C ASN A 329 0.17 3.47 11.65
N LYS A 330 1.23 4.09 11.11
CA LYS A 330 1.32 5.55 10.95
C LYS A 330 0.84 6.04 9.57
N LEU A 331 0.62 5.14 8.62
CA LEU A 331 0.34 5.49 7.23
C LEU A 331 -1.15 5.73 6.94
N ALA A 332 -2.06 5.11 7.69
CA ALA A 332 -3.49 5.34 7.50
C ALA A 332 -3.92 6.80 7.78
N SER A 333 -3.23 7.48 8.71
CA SER A 333 -3.43 8.92 9.00
C SER A 333 -2.70 9.83 8.01
N LEU A 334 -1.67 9.35 7.31
CA LEU A 334 -1.03 10.14 6.25
C LEU A 334 -1.91 10.19 5.00
N ASN A 335 -2.74 9.18 4.76
CA ASN A 335 -3.67 9.13 3.62
C ASN A 335 -4.85 10.10 3.77
N THR A 336 -5.10 10.71 4.93
CA THR A 336 -6.10 11.79 5.02
C THR A 336 -5.53 13.12 4.53
N VAL A 337 -4.23 13.31 4.66
CA VAL A 337 -3.52 14.55 4.27
C VAL A 337 -2.92 14.44 2.87
N PHE A 338 -2.35 13.30 2.53
CA PHE A 338 -1.65 13.04 1.28
C PHE A 338 -2.42 12.08 0.36
N PHE A 339 -2.30 12.27 -0.95
CA PHE A 339 -3.00 11.49 -1.97
C PHE A 339 -2.49 10.05 -2.05
N SER A 340 -1.17 9.86 -2.12
CA SER A 340 -0.53 8.54 -2.31
C SER A 340 0.84 8.44 -1.62
N PRO A 341 0.92 8.61 -0.29
CA PRO A 341 2.20 8.67 0.41
C PRO A 341 3.04 7.40 0.27
N ARG A 342 2.43 6.20 0.16
CA ARG A 342 3.20 4.96 -0.04
C ARG A 342 3.86 4.92 -1.41
N LEU A 343 3.14 5.38 -2.44
CA LEU A 343 3.69 5.48 -3.79
C LEU A 343 4.85 6.48 -3.83
N VAL A 344 4.67 7.69 -3.29
CA VAL A 344 5.74 8.70 -3.24
C VAL A 344 6.98 8.16 -2.53
N ALA A 345 6.81 7.58 -1.34
CA ALA A 345 7.94 7.00 -0.61
C ALA A 345 8.63 5.87 -1.39
N SER A 346 7.86 5.05 -2.12
CA SER A 346 8.45 4.01 -2.96
C SER A 346 9.34 4.57 -4.07
N ARG A 347 8.98 5.73 -4.64
CA ARG A 347 9.76 6.39 -5.69
C ARG A 347 11.07 6.95 -5.13
N PHE A 348 11.06 7.48 -3.90
CA PHE A 348 12.30 7.82 -3.19
C PHE A 348 13.18 6.60 -2.94
N GLU A 349 12.62 5.48 -2.45
CA GLU A 349 13.39 4.25 -2.22
C GLU A 349 14.03 3.70 -3.50
N ILE A 350 13.33 3.82 -4.64
CA ILE A 350 13.85 3.41 -5.94
C ILE A 350 14.96 4.35 -6.39
N ALA A 351 14.70 5.66 -6.39
CA ALA A 351 15.60 6.67 -6.94
C ALA A 351 16.89 6.83 -6.12
N THR A 352 16.82 6.66 -4.80
CA THR A 352 18.00 6.71 -3.91
C THR A 352 18.84 5.42 -3.92
N GLY A 353 18.40 4.38 -4.64
CA GLY A 353 19.06 3.07 -4.62
C GLY A 353 18.96 2.34 -3.27
N ALA A 354 18.06 2.76 -2.38
CA ALA A 354 17.89 2.16 -1.05
C ALA A 354 17.62 0.64 -1.13
N LEU A 355 16.90 0.19 -2.16
CA LEU A 355 16.64 -1.23 -2.41
C LEU A 355 17.93 -2.03 -2.70
N LEU A 356 18.90 -1.45 -3.40
CA LEU A 356 20.20 -2.08 -3.65
C LEU A 356 21.06 -2.10 -2.39
N ALA A 357 21.09 -0.98 -1.65
CA ALA A 357 21.89 -0.82 -0.45
C ALA A 357 21.46 -1.79 0.67
N ARG A 358 20.15 -1.94 0.90
CA ARG A 358 19.57 -2.78 1.96
C ARG A 358 19.76 -4.29 1.74
N ASN A 359 19.96 -4.73 0.51
CA ASN A 359 20.08 -6.15 0.14
C ASN A 359 21.55 -6.54 -0.09
N LYS A 360 21.89 -7.83 -0.02
CA LYS A 360 23.26 -8.34 -0.21
C LYS A 360 23.29 -9.55 -1.15
N GLY A 361 24.48 -9.94 -1.60
CA GLY A 361 24.72 -11.19 -2.33
C GLY A 361 23.88 -11.34 -3.60
N ARG A 362 23.35 -12.55 -3.83
CA ARG A 362 22.54 -12.88 -5.01
C ARG A 362 21.26 -12.04 -5.16
N VAL A 363 20.63 -11.63 -4.04
CA VAL A 363 19.44 -10.77 -4.10
C VAL A 363 19.79 -9.37 -4.59
N ARG A 364 20.90 -8.77 -4.13
CA ARG A 364 21.35 -7.46 -4.65
C ARG A 364 21.63 -7.52 -6.15
N LYS A 365 22.34 -8.57 -6.62
CA LYS A 365 22.62 -8.78 -8.05
C LYS A 365 21.33 -8.91 -8.86
N MET A 366 20.35 -9.66 -8.34
CA MET A 366 19.03 -9.80 -8.97
C MET A 366 18.30 -8.45 -9.05
N ILE A 367 18.25 -7.68 -7.96
CA ILE A 367 17.63 -6.35 -7.95
C ILE A 367 18.34 -5.42 -8.95
N ALA A 368 19.67 -5.43 -9.02
CA ALA A 368 20.42 -4.64 -10.00
C ALA A 368 20.05 -5.02 -11.44
N ALA A 369 19.88 -6.32 -11.73
CA ALA A 369 19.41 -6.77 -13.03
C ALA A 369 17.97 -6.28 -13.33
N GLU A 370 17.09 -6.21 -12.34
CA GLU A 370 15.74 -5.65 -12.53
C GLU A 370 15.77 -4.14 -12.83
N TYR A 371 16.65 -3.37 -12.19
CA TYR A 371 16.88 -1.96 -12.54
C TYR A 371 17.39 -1.82 -13.98
N ALA A 372 18.36 -2.65 -14.38
CA ALA A 372 18.88 -2.65 -15.74
C ALA A 372 17.79 -2.98 -16.77
N ARG A 373 16.91 -3.95 -16.48
CA ARG A 373 15.76 -4.27 -17.34
C ARG A 373 14.76 -3.14 -17.44
N PHE A 374 14.44 -2.49 -16.33
CA PHE A 374 13.57 -1.31 -16.34
C PHE A 374 14.17 -0.19 -17.20
N LEU A 375 15.46 0.13 -17.02
CA LEU A 375 16.16 1.14 -17.82
C LEU A 375 16.22 0.74 -19.31
N GLY A 376 16.42 -0.54 -19.63
CA GLY A 376 16.37 -1.04 -21.01
C GLY A 376 14.97 -0.89 -21.64
N GLY A 377 13.91 -1.16 -20.86
CA GLY A 377 12.53 -0.91 -21.28
C GLY A 377 12.25 0.57 -21.55
N ILE A 378 12.69 1.45 -20.65
CA ILE A 378 12.59 2.91 -20.83
C ILE A 378 13.41 3.38 -22.04
N GLY A 379 14.64 2.89 -22.22
CA GLY A 379 15.48 3.21 -23.37
C GLY A 379 14.84 2.81 -24.69
N THR A 380 14.11 1.69 -24.71
CA THR A 380 13.32 1.28 -25.88
C THR A 380 12.21 2.29 -26.18
N ILE A 381 11.49 2.76 -25.14
CA ILE A 381 10.45 3.79 -25.32
C ILE A 381 11.05 5.09 -25.85
N TYR A 382 12.18 5.55 -25.28
CA TYR A 382 12.84 6.76 -25.76
C TYR A 382 13.35 6.61 -27.20
N GLY A 383 13.89 5.45 -27.57
CA GLY A 383 14.30 5.17 -28.94
C GLY A 383 13.12 5.25 -29.92
N LEU A 384 11.98 4.64 -29.58
CA LEU A 384 10.76 4.72 -30.39
C LEU A 384 10.22 6.16 -30.47
N ALA A 385 10.28 6.91 -29.37
CA ALA A 385 9.86 8.30 -29.34
C ALA A 385 10.74 9.20 -30.21
N ALA A 386 12.07 9.02 -30.17
CA ALA A 386 13.01 9.73 -31.03
C ALA A 386 12.76 9.43 -32.51
N LEU A 387 12.50 8.16 -32.86
CA LEU A 387 12.10 7.76 -34.22
C LEU A 387 10.77 8.40 -34.67
N ALA A 388 9.88 8.69 -33.72
CA ALA A 388 8.62 9.40 -33.95
C ALA A 388 8.79 10.93 -33.97
N GLY A 389 10.01 11.45 -33.86
CA GLY A 389 10.34 12.87 -33.91
C GLY A 389 10.12 13.62 -32.59
N ALA A 390 10.08 12.93 -31.46
CA ALA A 390 9.97 13.56 -30.14
C ALA A 390 11.33 13.87 -29.52
N ASP A 391 11.37 14.98 -28.78
CA ASP A 391 12.52 15.35 -27.96
C ASP A 391 12.38 14.79 -26.53
N VAL A 392 13.49 14.53 -25.87
CA VAL A 392 13.52 14.13 -24.45
C VAL A 392 14.36 15.16 -23.68
N GLU A 393 13.84 15.66 -22.56
CA GLU A 393 14.62 16.50 -21.64
C GLU A 393 15.46 15.61 -20.72
N ASP A 394 16.76 15.86 -20.67
CA ASP A 394 17.74 15.06 -19.91
C ASP A 394 18.25 15.77 -18.65
N ASP A 395 17.99 17.08 -18.47
CA ASP A 395 18.39 17.80 -17.27
C ASP A 395 17.47 17.46 -16.09
N PRO A 396 17.98 16.79 -15.03
CA PRO A 396 17.15 16.43 -13.88
C PRO A 396 16.68 17.65 -13.08
N ARG A 397 17.23 18.84 -13.28
CA ARG A 397 16.74 20.08 -12.64
C ARG A 397 15.50 20.64 -13.34
N SER A 398 15.18 20.15 -14.54
CA SER A 398 13.96 20.51 -15.28
C SER A 398 12.75 19.76 -14.74
N SER A 399 11.58 20.42 -14.71
CA SER A 399 10.32 19.74 -14.41
C SER A 399 9.86 18.82 -15.54
N ASP A 400 10.48 18.90 -16.71
CA ASP A 400 10.25 18.02 -17.86
C ASP A 400 11.28 16.87 -17.94
N PHE A 401 12.15 16.70 -16.95
CA PHE A 401 13.16 15.63 -16.92
C PHE A 401 12.58 14.25 -17.27
N GLY A 402 13.19 13.60 -18.25
CA GLY A 402 12.84 12.29 -18.78
C GLY A 402 11.48 12.23 -19.47
N LYS A 403 10.80 13.35 -19.68
CA LYS A 403 9.54 13.38 -20.44
C LYS A 403 9.81 13.44 -21.93
N ILE A 404 8.98 12.73 -22.68
CA ILE A 404 8.94 12.75 -24.14
C ILE A 404 8.06 13.94 -24.55
N ARG A 405 8.59 14.83 -25.40
CA ARG A 405 7.95 16.06 -25.84
C ARG A 405 7.51 15.92 -27.29
N PHE A 406 6.20 15.98 -27.50
CA PHE A 406 5.58 16.18 -28.80
C PHE A 406 4.94 17.58 -28.77
N ASP A 407 5.58 18.58 -29.37
CA ASP A 407 5.11 19.98 -29.34
C ASP A 407 4.76 20.46 -27.91
N ASP A 408 3.49 20.73 -27.66
CA ASP A 408 2.93 21.21 -26.39
C ASP A 408 2.54 20.07 -25.42
N THR A 409 2.66 18.81 -25.82
CA THR A 409 2.30 17.63 -25.02
C THR A 409 3.52 16.87 -24.53
N ARG A 410 3.51 16.52 -23.23
CA ARG A 410 4.58 15.77 -22.56
C ARG A 410 4.03 14.42 -22.12
N LEU A 411 4.80 13.36 -22.35
CA LEU A 411 4.55 12.02 -21.82
C LEU A 411 5.64 11.65 -20.81
N ASP A 412 5.25 11.20 -19.62
CA ASP A 412 6.16 10.71 -18.57
C ASP A 412 6.18 9.17 -18.55
N PRO A 413 7.20 8.53 -19.16
CA PRO A 413 7.36 7.07 -19.11
C PRO A 413 7.99 6.58 -17.80
N LEU A 414 8.53 7.48 -16.95
CA LEU A 414 9.32 7.12 -15.76
C LEU A 414 8.48 6.68 -14.56
N THR A 415 7.17 6.46 -14.74
CA THR A 415 6.29 5.85 -13.71
C THR A 415 6.23 6.64 -12.40
N GLY A 416 6.42 7.97 -12.49
CA GLY A 416 6.47 8.89 -11.34
C GLY A 416 7.85 9.08 -10.71
N LEU A 417 8.92 8.47 -11.26
CA LEU A 417 10.29 8.72 -10.79
C LEU A 417 10.79 10.11 -11.18
N ALA A 418 10.36 10.67 -12.31
CA ALA A 418 10.77 11.99 -12.80
C ALA A 418 10.68 13.06 -11.71
N GLN A 419 9.51 13.19 -11.08
CA GLN A 419 9.24 14.23 -10.08
C GLN A 419 10.13 14.14 -8.84
N VAL A 420 10.42 12.92 -8.38
CA VAL A 420 11.27 12.69 -7.20
C VAL A 420 12.74 12.92 -7.55
N THR A 421 13.18 12.43 -8.70
CA THR A 421 14.53 12.71 -9.21
C THR A 421 14.75 14.20 -9.39
N THR A 422 13.78 14.93 -9.94
CA THR A 422 13.87 16.37 -10.12
C THR A 422 13.97 17.12 -8.81
N LEU A 423 13.14 16.77 -7.82
CA LEU A 423 13.25 17.36 -6.50
C LEU A 423 14.64 17.12 -5.89
N MET A 424 15.13 15.88 -5.93
CA MET A 424 16.45 15.55 -5.40
C MET A 424 17.56 16.31 -6.13
N ALA A 425 17.52 16.38 -7.46
CA ALA A 425 18.51 17.11 -8.26
C ALA A 425 18.50 18.61 -7.94
N ARG A 426 17.34 19.23 -7.83
CA ARG A 426 17.22 20.65 -7.46
C ARG A 426 17.78 20.92 -6.07
N LEU A 427 17.39 20.10 -5.09
CA LEU A 427 17.83 20.25 -3.71
C LEU A 427 19.32 19.94 -3.51
N THR A 428 19.89 19.01 -4.26
CA THR A 428 21.33 18.67 -4.15
C THR A 428 22.19 19.74 -4.81
N THR A 429 21.89 20.10 -6.06
CA THR A 429 22.64 21.11 -6.82
C THR A 429 22.42 22.52 -6.31
N GLY A 430 21.29 22.79 -5.64
CA GLY A 430 20.90 24.16 -5.29
C GLY A 430 20.46 24.96 -6.52
N GLN A 431 20.01 24.30 -7.59
CA GLN A 431 19.65 24.92 -8.86
C GLN A 431 18.35 24.37 -9.45
N THR A 432 17.63 25.18 -10.22
CA THR A 432 16.44 24.79 -10.99
C THR A 432 16.58 25.22 -12.45
N LYS A 433 16.07 24.42 -13.39
CA LYS A 433 15.99 24.81 -14.82
C LYS A 433 14.58 25.32 -15.12
N SER A 434 14.51 26.53 -15.67
CA SER A 434 13.28 27.19 -16.10
C SER A 434 12.78 26.62 -17.42
N LEU A 435 11.49 26.29 -17.51
CA LEU A 435 10.87 25.88 -18.78
C LEU A 435 10.61 27.04 -19.75
N GLN A 436 10.71 28.30 -19.28
CA GLN A 436 10.37 29.47 -20.11
C GLN A 436 11.51 29.91 -21.02
N ASP A 437 12.72 29.89 -20.50
CA ASP A 437 13.92 30.45 -21.12
C ASP A 437 15.12 29.49 -21.02
N GLU A 438 14.89 28.25 -20.58
CA GLU A 438 15.88 27.19 -20.40
C GLU A 438 17.04 27.54 -19.44
N SER A 439 16.94 28.68 -18.74
CA SER A 439 17.98 29.15 -17.84
C SER A 439 18.06 28.31 -16.57
N VAL A 440 19.30 28.06 -16.13
CA VAL A 440 19.58 27.48 -14.82
C VAL A 440 19.69 28.61 -13.81
N ARG A 441 18.99 28.47 -12.68
CA ARG A 441 18.88 29.49 -11.65
C ARG A 441 19.16 28.90 -10.28
N ASP A 442 19.90 29.62 -9.45
CA ASP A 442 20.14 29.22 -8.07
C ASP A 442 18.85 29.36 -7.23
N ILE A 443 18.68 28.44 -6.29
CA ILE A 443 17.53 28.39 -5.36
C ILE A 443 17.96 28.56 -3.90
N ARG A 444 19.22 28.95 -3.69
CA ARG A 444 19.84 29.22 -2.38
C ARG A 444 20.47 30.61 -2.41
N GLY A 445 20.51 31.28 -1.26
CA GLY A 445 21.01 32.65 -1.17
C GLY A 445 19.97 33.67 -1.63
N ASP A 446 20.44 34.80 -2.17
CA ASP A 446 19.54 35.83 -2.70
C ASP A 446 19.01 35.40 -4.08
N VAL A 447 17.84 34.75 -4.07
CA VAL A 447 17.15 34.29 -5.27
C VAL A 447 16.47 35.43 -6.02
N GLY A 448 16.42 36.66 -5.50
CA GLY A 448 15.72 37.79 -6.09
C GLY A 448 14.17 37.68 -6.04
N PHE A 449 13.52 38.84 -6.11
CA PHE A 449 12.08 38.97 -5.89
C PHE A 449 11.24 38.16 -6.90
N GLY A 450 10.25 37.41 -6.39
CA GLY A 450 9.30 36.64 -7.20
C GLY A 450 9.82 35.31 -7.77
N ARG A 451 11.05 34.91 -7.42
CA ARG A 451 11.63 33.60 -7.83
C ARG A 451 11.47 32.58 -6.71
N GLN A 452 11.38 31.30 -7.10
CA GLN A 452 11.22 30.20 -6.15
C GLN A 452 12.56 29.84 -5.50
N ASP A 453 12.59 29.79 -4.18
CA ASP A 453 13.71 29.24 -3.42
C ASP A 453 13.55 27.73 -3.16
N ALA A 454 14.52 27.14 -2.45
CA ALA A 454 14.48 25.74 -2.06
C ALA A 454 13.27 25.37 -1.18
N ALA A 455 12.84 26.28 -0.29
CA ALA A 455 11.70 26.04 0.58
C ALA A 455 10.39 26.04 -0.23
N ASP A 456 10.25 26.94 -1.18
CA ASP A 456 9.09 27.03 -2.07
C ASP A 456 8.99 25.83 -3.00
N ILE A 457 10.12 25.31 -3.49
CA ILE A 457 10.15 24.05 -4.24
C ILE A 457 9.65 22.88 -3.38
N ILE A 458 10.09 22.77 -2.13
CA ILE A 458 9.63 21.72 -1.21
C ILE A 458 8.14 21.89 -0.91
N LYS A 459 7.68 23.11 -0.61
CA LYS A 459 6.27 23.42 -0.37
C LYS A 459 5.41 23.05 -1.57
N GLN A 460 5.83 23.42 -2.79
CA GLN A 460 5.10 23.10 -4.02
C GLN A 460 5.05 21.58 -4.25
N PHE A 461 6.16 20.88 -4.01
CA PHE A 461 6.18 19.41 -4.08
C PHE A 461 5.20 18.80 -3.09
N LEU A 462 5.22 19.19 -1.80
CA LEU A 462 4.30 18.67 -0.78
C LEU A 462 2.84 19.00 -1.11
N ARG A 463 2.57 20.23 -1.58
CA ARG A 463 1.24 20.66 -2.05
C ARG A 463 0.72 19.77 -3.16
N SER A 464 1.57 19.40 -4.13
CA SER A 464 1.20 18.48 -5.23
C SER A 464 0.89 17.06 -4.76
N LYS A 465 1.25 16.69 -3.51
CA LYS A 465 0.97 15.38 -2.93
C LYS A 465 -0.20 15.38 -1.98
N LEU A 466 -0.87 16.51 -1.76
CA LEU A 466 -2.05 16.58 -0.88
C LEU A 466 -3.20 15.75 -1.46
N ALA A 467 -3.98 15.14 -0.56
CA ALA A 467 -5.24 14.49 -0.92
C ALA A 467 -6.22 15.53 -1.48
N PRO A 468 -7.20 15.13 -2.32
CA PRO A 468 -7.98 16.09 -3.11
C PRO A 468 -8.69 17.15 -2.26
N VAL A 469 -9.23 16.75 -1.10
CA VAL A 469 -9.89 17.66 -0.16
C VAL A 469 -8.91 18.60 0.53
N ALA A 470 -7.75 18.11 0.96
CA ALA A 470 -6.70 18.95 1.55
C ALA A 470 -6.12 19.92 0.51
N GLY A 471 -5.93 19.47 -0.73
CA GLY A 471 -5.52 20.29 -1.87
C GLY A 471 -6.55 21.39 -2.15
N ALA A 472 -7.84 21.03 -2.25
CA ALA A 472 -8.91 22.00 -2.47
C ALA A 472 -8.99 23.08 -1.38
N MET A 473 -8.78 22.73 -0.10
CA MET A 473 -8.72 23.73 0.98
C MET A 473 -7.56 24.71 0.79
N VAL A 474 -6.38 24.21 0.39
CA VAL A 474 -5.21 25.06 0.10
C VAL A 474 -5.44 25.89 -1.16
N ASP A 475 -6.09 25.33 -2.17
CA ASP A 475 -6.42 26.03 -3.42
C ASP A 475 -7.37 27.21 -3.14
N VAL A 476 -8.44 26.98 -2.36
CA VAL A 476 -9.35 28.06 -1.93
C VAL A 476 -8.62 29.12 -1.11
N ALA A 477 -7.78 28.72 -0.16
CA ALA A 477 -7.03 29.66 0.68
C ALA A 477 -5.98 30.47 -0.10
N SER A 478 -5.39 29.89 -1.15
CA SER A 478 -4.36 30.54 -1.97
C SER A 478 -4.91 31.22 -3.22
N GLY A 479 -6.21 31.09 -3.51
CA GLY A 479 -6.88 31.64 -4.69
C GLY A 479 -6.47 31.01 -6.02
N THR A 480 -5.50 30.09 -6.02
CA THR A 480 -4.93 29.45 -7.21
C THR A 480 -4.72 27.97 -6.98
N THR A 481 -4.76 27.13 -8.02
CA THR A 481 -4.47 25.69 -7.94
C THR A 481 -2.95 25.44 -7.83
N VAL A 482 -2.54 24.18 -7.59
CA VAL A 482 -1.11 23.81 -7.56
C VAL A 482 -0.34 24.09 -8.86
N VAL A 483 -1.07 24.20 -9.98
CA VAL A 483 -0.55 24.55 -11.31
C VAL A 483 -0.71 26.05 -11.65
N GLY A 484 -1.29 26.83 -10.73
CA GLY A 484 -1.43 28.29 -10.85
C GLY A 484 -2.68 28.78 -11.57
N GLU A 485 -3.71 27.94 -11.73
CA GLU A 485 -5.00 28.33 -12.32
C GLU A 485 -5.91 28.98 -11.28
N GLU A 486 -6.76 29.92 -11.66
CA GLU A 486 -7.71 30.58 -10.75
C GLU A 486 -8.79 29.61 -10.24
N VAL A 487 -9.14 29.74 -8.97
CA VAL A 487 -10.09 28.84 -8.30
C VAL A 487 -11.52 29.40 -8.37
N THR A 488 -12.42 28.66 -9.01
CA THR A 488 -13.88 28.90 -8.96
C THR A 488 -14.60 27.73 -8.27
N PRO A 489 -15.77 27.94 -7.63
CA PRO A 489 -16.54 26.86 -7.02
C PRO A 489 -16.86 25.70 -7.99
N ALA A 490 -17.15 26.03 -9.25
CA ALA A 490 -17.37 25.05 -10.31
C ALA A 490 -16.10 24.25 -10.67
N SER A 491 -14.95 24.92 -10.77
CA SER A 491 -13.66 24.25 -11.05
C SER A 491 -13.24 23.28 -9.93
N VAL A 492 -13.49 23.64 -8.67
CA VAL A 492 -13.18 22.77 -7.52
C VAL A 492 -14.06 21.51 -7.56
N ALA A 493 -15.36 21.66 -7.81
CA ALA A 493 -16.26 20.51 -7.92
C ALA A 493 -15.91 19.59 -9.10
N ALA A 494 -15.58 20.17 -10.26
CA ALA A 494 -15.16 19.40 -11.45
C ALA A 494 -13.83 18.66 -11.21
N ASN A 495 -12.84 19.30 -10.59
CA ASN A 495 -11.53 18.71 -10.28
C ASN A 495 -11.60 17.55 -9.27
N LEU A 496 -12.66 17.49 -8.46
CA LEU A 496 -12.86 16.44 -7.46
C LEU A 496 -13.68 15.24 -7.98
N THR A 497 -14.35 15.36 -9.13
CA THR A 497 -15.35 14.39 -9.59
C THR A 497 -15.08 13.83 -10.98
N VAL A 498 -14.39 14.57 -11.85
CA VAL A 498 -14.04 14.12 -13.20
C VAL A 498 -12.73 13.30 -13.15
N PRO A 499 -12.70 12.08 -13.68
CA PRO A 499 -11.46 11.30 -13.80
C PRO A 499 -10.39 12.05 -14.58
N MET A 500 -9.14 12.02 -14.09
CA MET A 500 -8.03 12.78 -14.69
C MET A 500 -7.75 12.36 -16.14
N SER A 501 -7.81 11.05 -16.42
CA SER A 501 -7.55 10.49 -17.75
C SER A 501 -8.49 11.04 -18.82
N VAL A 502 -9.77 11.23 -18.51
CA VAL A 502 -10.77 11.73 -19.49
C VAL A 502 -10.43 13.15 -19.93
N ARG A 503 -10.00 14.01 -18.98
CA ARG A 503 -9.58 15.37 -19.28
C ARG A 503 -8.30 15.39 -20.10
N GLU A 504 -7.29 14.65 -19.66
CA GLU A 504 -5.99 14.55 -20.35
C GLU A 504 -6.14 14.06 -21.79
N ILE A 505 -7.01 13.08 -22.04
CA ILE A 505 -7.31 12.56 -23.39
C ILE A 505 -7.92 13.64 -24.28
N ALA A 506 -8.92 14.37 -23.77
CA ALA A 506 -9.59 15.41 -24.54
C ALA A 506 -8.63 16.55 -24.91
N GLU A 507 -7.79 16.99 -23.96
CA GLU A 507 -6.77 18.01 -24.18
C GLU A 507 -5.69 17.54 -25.17
N ALA A 508 -5.25 16.29 -25.08
CA ALA A 508 -4.28 15.72 -26.01
C ALA A 508 -4.85 15.60 -27.45
N MET A 509 -6.12 15.21 -27.61
CA MET A 509 -6.79 15.18 -28.91
C MET A 509 -6.93 16.57 -29.54
N GLN A 510 -7.22 17.58 -28.72
CA GLN A 510 -7.29 18.97 -29.18
C GLN A 510 -5.90 19.50 -29.61
N ALA A 511 -4.85 19.17 -28.87
CA ALA A 511 -3.51 19.69 -29.14
C ALA A 511 -2.75 18.94 -30.25
N GLN A 512 -2.90 17.62 -30.34
CA GLN A 512 -2.10 16.75 -31.22
C GLN A 512 -2.89 16.23 -32.43
N GLY A 513 -4.16 16.59 -32.55
CA GLY A 513 -5.09 16.00 -33.50
C GLY A 513 -5.56 14.60 -33.07
N VAL A 514 -6.63 14.11 -33.72
CA VAL A 514 -7.33 12.88 -33.31
C VAL A 514 -6.44 11.64 -33.32
N PRO A 515 -5.60 11.35 -34.33
CA PRO A 515 -4.83 10.10 -34.36
C PRO A 515 -3.75 10.02 -33.27
N ARG A 516 -2.92 11.06 -33.13
CA ARG A 516 -1.87 11.12 -32.10
C ARG A 516 -2.46 11.27 -30.71
N GLY A 517 -3.48 12.12 -30.57
CA GLY A 517 -4.20 12.29 -29.31
C GLY A 517 -4.90 11.01 -28.82
N ALA A 518 -5.44 10.19 -29.73
CA ALA A 518 -6.00 8.88 -29.38
C ALA A 518 -4.93 7.90 -28.88
N ALA A 519 -3.76 7.84 -29.55
CA ALA A 519 -2.65 6.98 -29.11
C ALA A 519 -2.12 7.41 -27.73
N MET A 520 -1.92 8.72 -27.54
CA MET A 520 -1.57 9.28 -26.23
C MET A 520 -2.66 8.98 -25.20
N GLY A 521 -3.93 9.08 -25.58
CA GLY A 521 -5.05 8.79 -24.70
C GLY A 521 -5.04 7.35 -24.19
N ILE A 522 -4.72 6.38 -25.05
CA ILE A 522 -4.52 4.98 -24.64
C ILE A 522 -3.40 4.86 -23.61
N LEU A 523 -2.27 5.55 -23.82
CA LEU A 523 -1.16 5.56 -22.87
C LEU A 523 -1.56 6.18 -21.51
N SER A 524 -2.33 7.27 -21.50
CA SER A 524 -2.90 7.85 -20.27
C SER A 524 -3.84 6.87 -19.56
N MET A 525 -4.69 6.16 -20.31
CA MET A 525 -5.56 5.11 -19.73
C MET A 525 -4.77 4.00 -19.04
N PHE A 526 -3.59 3.64 -19.56
CA PHE A 526 -2.67 2.70 -18.91
C PHE A 526 -1.82 3.33 -17.80
N GLY A 527 -1.94 4.64 -17.58
CA GLY A 527 -1.36 5.37 -16.45
C GLY A 527 -0.05 6.08 -16.76
N MET A 528 0.32 6.21 -18.03
CA MET A 528 1.42 7.10 -18.43
C MET A 528 1.01 8.55 -18.13
N GLY A 529 1.89 9.32 -17.50
CA GLY A 529 1.57 10.72 -17.19
C GLY A 529 1.51 11.54 -18.47
N ILE A 530 0.43 12.30 -18.68
CA ILE A 530 0.28 13.21 -19.82
C ILE A 530 0.03 14.61 -19.30
N SER A 531 0.72 15.59 -19.86
CA SER A 531 0.44 17.00 -19.61
C SER A 531 0.54 17.77 -20.91
N THR A 532 -0.52 18.50 -21.24
CA THR A 532 -0.57 19.40 -22.40
C THR A 532 -0.58 20.84 -21.90
N PHE A 533 0.38 21.65 -22.34
CA PHE A 533 0.38 23.07 -22.02
C PHE A 533 -0.39 23.81 -23.12
N GLY A 534 -1.42 24.57 -22.77
CA GLY A 534 -2.04 25.46 -23.75
C GLY A 534 -0.99 26.44 -24.29
N LYS A 535 -0.98 26.69 -25.61
CA LYS A 535 -0.10 27.71 -26.22
C LYS A 535 -0.19 28.99 -25.39
N ARG A 536 0.86 29.29 -24.60
CA ARG A 536 0.93 30.55 -23.86
C ARG A 536 0.79 31.65 -24.89
N LYS A 537 -0.32 32.40 -24.87
CA LYS A 537 -0.41 33.67 -25.61
C LYS A 537 0.81 34.47 -25.17
N LYS A 538 1.78 34.67 -26.07
CA LYS A 538 2.88 35.62 -25.85
C LYS A 538 2.19 36.91 -25.41
N LYS A 539 2.41 37.36 -24.17
CA LYS A 539 1.97 38.70 -23.78
C LYS A 539 2.56 39.64 -24.85
N PRO A 540 1.76 40.43 -25.57
CA PRO A 540 2.32 41.42 -26.48
C PRO A 540 3.31 42.24 -25.66
N ALA A 541 4.52 42.41 -26.18
CA ALA A 541 5.50 43.27 -25.56
C ALA A 541 4.80 44.59 -25.26
N ARG A 542 4.75 44.98 -23.98
CA ARG A 542 4.30 46.32 -23.61
C ARG A 542 5.25 47.25 -24.35
N SER A 543 4.78 47.89 -25.41
CA SER A 543 5.49 48.99 -26.02
C SER A 543 5.62 50.03 -24.93
N ILE A 544 6.84 50.26 -24.47
CA ILE A 544 7.16 51.47 -23.73
C ILE A 544 6.96 52.58 -24.77
N ARG A 545 5.85 53.30 -24.64
CA ARG A 545 5.67 54.62 -25.25
C ARG A 545 5.82 55.64 -24.14
#